data_AF-A0A1Y4RN35-F1
#
_entry.id   AF-A0A1Y4RN35-F1
#
_cell.length_a   1.000
_cell.length_b   1.000
_cell.length_c   1.000
_cell.angle_alpha   90.00
_cell.angle_beta   90.00
_cell.angle_gamma   90.00
#
_symmetry.space_group_name_H-M   'P 1'
#
loop_
_entity.id
_entity.type
_entity.pdbx_description
1 polymer ?
#
loop_
_entity_poly.entity_id
_entity_poly.type
_entity_poly.pdbx_seq_one_letter_code
_entity_poly.pdbx_strand_id
1 'polypeptide(L)'
;MKRVKLTVAYDGTNYCGWQLQPNGVTIEEVLNKALTELLKEPVAVIGASRTDSGVHSLGNVAVFDTENRMPADKICFALNQRLPEDVRVQSSEEVPARWHPRKQNCVKTYEYRILNRKINVPTLRLYTHFCYFELDEGKMREAAAYLVGEHDFRSFCTLRKQDEDTVRTVYSLTVDRTPDDVITIRISGSGFLYNMVRIIAGTLMKVGMGMCAPEEMPAILAARDRQAAGPTAPAKGLTLVGMEYEKELRPEIRGSNEDWEYVLDQSQAAELGNAYLTVERCREEYLYSLLSRVIHQASRNGAARVFVADRQGWLAAGQSYGRYVLETAEGPDNAPWRLVARDTFSSAGNP
;
A
#
# COMPACT_ATOMS: atom_id res chain seq x y z
N MET A 1 19.29 -5.41 -22.58
CA MET A 1 18.60 -5.49 -21.27
C MET A 1 17.10 -5.43 -21.43
N LYS A 2 16.37 -6.35 -20.81
CA LYS A 2 14.91 -6.25 -20.61
C LYS A 2 14.57 -6.23 -19.12
N ARG A 3 13.45 -5.62 -18.76
CA ARG A 3 12.90 -5.64 -17.40
C ARG A 3 11.74 -6.62 -17.34
N VAL A 4 11.82 -7.57 -16.44
CA VAL A 4 10.81 -8.62 -16.27
C VAL A 4 10.07 -8.41 -14.95
N LYS A 5 8.74 -8.38 -15.03
CA LYS A 5 7.84 -8.39 -13.87
C LYS A 5 7.45 -9.82 -13.56
N LEU A 6 7.48 -10.17 -12.28
CA LEU A 6 7.03 -11.44 -11.72
C LEU A 6 5.83 -11.20 -10.81
N THR A 7 4.83 -12.07 -10.90
CA THR A 7 3.80 -12.23 -9.87
C THR A 7 4.13 -13.46 -9.04
N VAL A 8 4.27 -13.32 -7.72
CA VAL A 8 4.83 -14.32 -6.82
C VAL A 8 3.85 -14.63 -5.69
N ALA A 9 3.51 -15.91 -5.57
CA ALA A 9 2.81 -16.49 -4.43
C ALA A 9 3.82 -17.19 -3.52
N TYR A 10 3.60 -17.12 -2.22
CA TYR A 10 4.41 -17.83 -1.24
C TYR A 10 3.67 -18.08 0.07
N ASP A 11 4.00 -19.20 0.71
CA ASP A 11 3.71 -19.44 2.11
C ASP A 11 4.83 -18.82 2.97
N GLY A 12 4.52 -17.73 3.66
CA GLY A 12 5.48 -17.00 4.49
C GLY A 12 5.94 -17.70 5.77
N THR A 13 5.40 -18.87 6.11
CA THR A 13 5.63 -19.53 7.42
C THR A 13 7.11 -19.74 7.73
N ASN A 14 7.90 -20.19 6.74
CA ASN A 14 9.30 -20.55 6.91
C ASN A 14 10.27 -19.38 6.64
N TYR A 15 9.74 -18.18 6.39
CA TYR A 15 10.53 -17.05 5.91
C TYR A 15 10.48 -15.89 6.87
N CYS A 16 11.61 -15.19 6.98
CA CYS A 16 11.71 -14.00 7.79
C CYS A 16 11.17 -12.75 7.05
N GLY A 17 10.21 -12.93 6.15
CA GLY A 17 9.55 -11.88 5.38
C GLY A 17 10.10 -11.75 3.97
N TRP A 18 9.70 -10.68 3.28
CA TRP A 18 10.11 -10.46 1.90
C TRP A 18 11.57 -10.05 1.75
N GLN A 19 11.97 -8.99 2.47
CA GLN A 19 13.22 -8.26 2.22
C GLN A 19 14.41 -8.99 2.82
N LEU A 20 15.53 -9.02 2.10
CA LEU A 20 16.83 -9.49 2.60
C LEU A 20 17.17 -8.91 3.98
N GLN A 21 17.56 -9.78 4.90
CA GLN A 21 17.98 -9.42 6.25
C GLN A 21 18.89 -10.50 6.84
N PRO A 22 19.79 -10.16 7.77
CA PRO A 22 20.78 -11.11 8.29
C PRO A 22 20.20 -12.23 9.16
N ASN A 23 18.92 -12.12 9.56
CA ASN A 23 18.34 -12.93 10.63
C ASN A 23 17.65 -14.22 10.15
N GLY A 24 17.69 -14.54 8.85
CA GLY A 24 17.14 -15.77 8.29
C GLY A 24 16.75 -15.65 6.82
N VAL A 25 16.22 -16.76 6.28
CA VAL A 25 15.89 -16.88 4.84
C VAL A 25 14.69 -16.00 4.48
N THR A 26 14.80 -15.31 3.35
CA THR A 26 13.77 -14.36 2.87
C THR A 26 13.27 -14.73 1.47
N ILE A 27 12.11 -14.22 1.08
CA ILE A 27 11.57 -14.46 -0.27
C ILE A 27 12.49 -13.84 -1.33
N GLU A 28 13.02 -12.64 -1.08
CA GLU A 28 13.97 -11.97 -1.99
C GLU A 28 15.25 -12.81 -2.19
N GLU A 29 15.80 -13.40 -1.13
CA GLU A 29 16.97 -14.28 -1.22
C GLU A 29 16.70 -15.50 -2.11
N VAL A 30 15.58 -16.19 -1.87
CA VAL A 30 15.18 -17.39 -2.62
C VAL A 30 15.00 -17.06 -4.12
N LEU A 31 14.33 -15.95 -4.42
CA LEU A 31 14.13 -15.50 -5.80
C LEU A 31 15.46 -15.12 -6.47
N ASN A 32 16.31 -14.33 -5.80
CA ASN A 32 17.60 -13.89 -6.34
C ASN A 32 18.49 -15.10 -6.66
N LYS A 33 18.57 -16.08 -5.76
CA LYS A 33 19.34 -17.30 -5.96
C LYS A 33 18.83 -18.10 -7.16
N ALA A 34 17.53 -18.40 -7.19
CA ALA A 34 16.93 -19.20 -8.25
C ALA A 34 17.02 -18.51 -9.63
N LEU A 35 16.84 -17.18 -9.68
CA LEU A 35 17.01 -16.39 -10.91
C LEU A 35 18.46 -16.37 -11.37
N THR A 36 19.41 -16.16 -10.46
CA THR A 36 20.85 -16.16 -10.79
C THR A 36 21.28 -17.52 -11.34
N GLU A 37 20.82 -18.61 -10.73
CA GLU A 37 21.10 -19.97 -11.18
C GLU A 37 20.46 -20.30 -12.55
N LEU A 38 19.25 -19.80 -12.81
CA LEU A 38 18.53 -20.01 -14.07
C LEU A 38 19.16 -19.21 -15.21
N LEU A 39 19.43 -17.93 -14.99
CA LEU A 39 19.81 -16.98 -16.03
C LEU A 39 21.32 -16.91 -16.26
N LYS A 40 22.12 -17.49 -15.34
CA LYS A 40 23.60 -17.52 -15.38
C LYS A 40 24.24 -16.13 -15.33
N GLU A 41 23.59 -15.21 -14.63
CA GLU A 41 24.07 -13.86 -14.34
C GLU A 41 23.56 -13.42 -12.97
N PRO A 42 24.24 -12.50 -12.25
CA PRO A 42 23.76 -12.00 -10.96
C PRO A 42 22.42 -11.26 -11.11
N VAL A 43 21.40 -11.68 -10.35
CA VAL A 43 20.07 -11.05 -10.36
C VAL A 43 19.68 -10.58 -8.97
N ALA A 44 19.19 -9.34 -8.90
CA ALA A 44 18.57 -8.76 -7.72
C ALA A 44 17.16 -8.28 -8.06
N VAL A 45 16.15 -8.82 -7.37
CA VAL A 45 14.76 -8.40 -7.55
C VAL A 45 14.42 -7.16 -6.73
N ILE A 46 13.52 -6.35 -7.25
CA ILE A 46 12.91 -5.21 -6.54
C ILE A 46 11.44 -5.56 -6.27
N GLY A 47 11.10 -5.73 -4.99
CA GLY A 47 9.73 -6.05 -4.57
C GLY A 47 8.76 -4.85 -4.54
N ALA A 48 7.48 -5.13 -4.76
CA ALA A 48 6.37 -4.20 -4.71
C ALA A 48 5.84 -3.99 -3.28
N SER A 49 5.75 -5.08 -2.52
CA SER A 49 5.29 -5.07 -1.13
C SER A 49 6.28 -5.82 -0.26
N ARG A 50 6.65 -5.20 0.88
CA ARG A 50 7.45 -5.83 1.92
C ARG A 50 6.48 -6.48 2.91
N THR A 51 6.30 -7.78 2.80
CA THR A 51 5.54 -8.57 3.78
C THR A 51 6.42 -8.90 4.98
N ASP A 52 5.81 -8.94 6.16
CA ASP A 52 6.48 -9.29 7.40
C ASP A 52 6.76 -10.79 7.49
N SER A 53 7.63 -11.19 8.41
CA SER A 53 7.87 -12.61 8.71
C SER A 53 6.56 -13.32 9.06
N GLY A 54 6.33 -14.48 8.42
CA GLY A 54 5.10 -15.26 8.60
C GLY A 54 3.86 -14.76 7.85
N VAL A 55 3.95 -13.68 7.04
CA VAL A 55 2.84 -13.22 6.19
C VAL A 55 2.90 -13.91 4.83
N HIS A 56 1.76 -14.40 4.34
CA HIS A 56 1.67 -15.10 3.05
C HIS A 56 1.36 -14.15 1.90
N SER A 57 1.44 -14.66 0.68
CA SER A 57 1.07 -13.94 -0.52
C SER A 57 0.56 -14.88 -1.60
N LEU A 58 -0.45 -14.44 -2.35
CA LEU A 58 -0.91 -15.09 -3.59
C LEU A 58 -0.50 -14.29 -4.83
N GLY A 59 -0.08 -13.03 -4.68
CA GLY A 59 0.18 -12.14 -5.80
C GLY A 59 1.05 -10.93 -5.48
N ASN A 60 2.16 -11.12 -4.76
CA ASN A 60 3.16 -10.06 -4.61
C ASN A 60 3.87 -9.84 -5.94
N VAL A 61 4.37 -8.65 -6.18
CA VAL A 61 5.03 -8.33 -7.44
C VAL A 61 6.49 -8.02 -7.22
N ALA A 62 7.34 -8.46 -8.14
CA ALA A 62 8.76 -8.16 -8.17
C ALA A 62 9.20 -7.83 -9.59
N VAL A 63 10.28 -7.06 -9.74
CA VAL A 63 10.93 -6.86 -11.04
C VAL A 63 12.42 -7.13 -10.95
N PHE A 64 13.01 -7.53 -12.06
CA PHE A 64 14.45 -7.60 -12.22
C PHE A 64 14.83 -7.30 -13.67
N ASP A 65 16.10 -6.98 -13.89
CA ASP A 65 16.67 -6.73 -15.20
C ASP A 65 17.54 -7.91 -15.63
N THR A 66 17.55 -8.24 -16.92
CA THR A 66 18.30 -9.37 -17.47
C THR A 66 18.74 -9.12 -18.92
N GLU A 67 19.90 -9.67 -19.29
CA GLU A 67 20.39 -9.74 -20.68
C GLU A 67 20.07 -11.09 -21.34
N ASN A 68 19.49 -12.03 -20.59
CA ASN A 68 19.20 -13.36 -21.07
C ASN A 68 18.17 -13.34 -22.21
N ARG A 69 18.35 -14.20 -23.22
CA ARG A 69 17.48 -14.26 -24.41
C ARG A 69 16.13 -14.93 -24.16
N MET A 70 15.95 -15.64 -23.03
CA MET A 70 14.70 -16.31 -22.69
C MET A 70 13.51 -15.35 -22.73
N PRO A 71 12.42 -15.64 -23.48
CA PRO A 71 11.24 -14.77 -23.48
C PRO A 71 10.69 -14.55 -22.07
N ALA A 72 10.27 -13.33 -21.75
CA ALA A 72 9.89 -12.95 -20.39
C ALA A 72 8.72 -13.79 -19.85
N ASP A 73 7.77 -14.17 -20.70
CA ASP A 73 6.62 -15.03 -20.37
C ASP A 73 7.01 -16.49 -20.10
N LYS A 74 8.21 -16.91 -20.51
CA LYS A 74 8.73 -18.27 -20.28
C LYS A 74 9.52 -18.43 -18.98
N ILE A 75 9.95 -17.32 -18.39
CA ILE A 75 10.77 -17.32 -17.17
C ILE A 75 10.03 -17.98 -16.00
N CYS A 76 8.73 -17.71 -15.81
CA CYS A 76 7.97 -18.30 -14.72
C CYS A 76 7.98 -19.84 -14.74
N PHE A 77 7.81 -20.46 -15.90
CA PHE A 77 7.82 -21.92 -16.04
C PHE A 77 9.18 -22.52 -15.69
N ALA A 78 10.27 -21.93 -16.19
CA ALA A 78 11.63 -22.42 -15.95
C ALA A 78 12.09 -22.15 -14.50
N LEU A 79 11.66 -21.03 -13.91
CA LEU A 79 12.00 -20.65 -12.55
C LEU A 79 11.29 -21.53 -11.52
N ASN A 80 10.01 -21.86 -11.74
CA ASN A 80 9.25 -22.72 -10.83
C ASN A 80 9.84 -24.14 -10.67
N GLN A 81 10.60 -24.64 -11.64
CA GLN A 81 11.34 -25.92 -11.53
C GLN A 81 12.48 -25.87 -10.50
N ARG A 82 12.91 -24.68 -10.08
CA ARG A 82 14.04 -24.44 -9.16
C ARG A 82 13.59 -23.91 -7.81
N LEU A 83 12.39 -23.35 -7.74
CA LEU A 83 11.84 -22.79 -6.50
C LEU A 83 11.31 -23.89 -5.58
N PRO A 84 11.39 -23.70 -4.25
CA PRO A 84 10.75 -24.61 -3.29
C PRO A 84 9.22 -24.52 -3.37
N GLU A 85 8.50 -25.56 -2.94
CA GLU A 85 7.03 -25.66 -3.09
C GLU A 85 6.22 -24.53 -2.47
N ASP A 86 6.77 -23.90 -1.44
CA ASP A 86 6.22 -22.75 -0.73
C ASP A 86 6.52 -21.39 -1.41
N VAL A 87 7.20 -21.37 -2.57
CA VAL A 87 7.40 -20.16 -3.40
C VAL A 87 7.13 -20.47 -4.87
N ARG A 88 6.14 -19.79 -5.47
CA ARG A 88 5.72 -20.03 -6.86
C ARG A 88 5.49 -18.74 -7.62
N VAL A 89 6.13 -18.59 -8.78
CA VAL A 89 5.85 -17.52 -9.73
C VAL A 89 4.62 -17.88 -10.54
N GLN A 90 3.56 -17.07 -10.40
CA GLN A 90 2.28 -17.25 -11.06
C GLN A 90 2.31 -16.76 -12.51
N SER A 91 3.05 -15.69 -12.77
CA SER A 91 3.24 -15.14 -14.11
C SER A 91 4.53 -14.35 -14.21
N SER A 92 5.05 -14.23 -15.43
CA SER A 92 6.14 -13.33 -15.77
C SER A 92 5.84 -12.61 -17.08
N GLU A 93 6.20 -11.34 -17.19
CA GLU A 93 6.00 -10.54 -18.40
C GLU A 93 7.05 -9.45 -18.53
N GLU A 94 7.31 -9.00 -19.76
CA GLU A 94 8.20 -7.86 -20.00
C GLU A 94 7.45 -6.56 -19.71
N VAL A 95 8.11 -5.64 -19.03
CA VAL A 95 7.57 -4.31 -18.71
C VAL A 95 8.54 -3.22 -19.19
N PRO A 96 8.10 -1.97 -19.34
CA PRO A 96 8.99 -0.88 -19.74
C PRO A 96 10.24 -0.80 -18.86
N ALA A 97 11.40 -0.48 -19.44
CA ALA A 97 12.69 -0.47 -18.75
C ALA A 97 12.76 0.42 -17.50
N ARG A 98 11.86 1.41 -17.38
CA ARG A 98 11.75 2.32 -16.22
C ARG A 98 10.60 1.99 -15.28
N TRP A 99 9.80 0.97 -15.59
CA TRP A 99 8.68 0.55 -14.75
C TRP A 99 9.21 0.09 -13.39
N HIS A 100 8.58 0.56 -12.31
CA HIS A 100 9.00 0.25 -10.95
C HIS A 100 7.77 -0.01 -10.06
N PRO A 101 7.66 -1.17 -9.41
CA PRO A 101 6.41 -1.64 -8.82
C PRO A 101 5.88 -0.78 -7.67
N ARG A 102 6.74 0.01 -7.01
CA ARG A 102 6.36 0.93 -5.92
C ARG A 102 6.03 2.35 -6.40
N LYS A 103 6.23 2.65 -7.68
CA LYS A 103 6.02 3.98 -8.28
C LYS A 103 4.79 4.04 -9.20
N GLN A 104 4.04 2.94 -9.29
CA GLN A 104 2.81 2.88 -10.07
C GLN A 104 1.61 3.03 -9.15
N ASN A 105 0.50 3.57 -9.67
CA ASN A 105 -0.77 3.51 -8.97
C ASN A 105 -1.23 2.04 -8.91
N CYS A 106 -1.57 1.60 -7.72
CA CYS A 106 -1.92 0.21 -7.47
C CYS A 106 -2.96 0.11 -6.36
N VAL A 107 -3.93 -0.79 -6.55
CA VAL A 107 -4.79 -1.29 -5.48
C VAL A 107 -4.16 -2.55 -4.90
N LYS A 108 -3.91 -2.54 -3.60
CA LYS A 108 -3.45 -3.74 -2.88
C LYS A 108 -4.63 -4.35 -2.15
N THR A 109 -4.78 -5.68 -2.25
CA THR A 109 -5.81 -6.42 -1.53
C THR A 109 -5.18 -7.41 -0.57
N TYR A 110 -5.55 -7.33 0.70
CA TYR A 110 -5.14 -8.27 1.74
C TYR A 110 -6.36 -8.99 2.30
N GLU A 111 -6.14 -10.22 2.76
CA GLU A 111 -7.09 -10.99 3.55
C GLU A 111 -6.48 -11.35 4.90
N TYR A 112 -7.25 -11.13 5.96
CA TYR A 112 -6.98 -11.68 7.27
C TYR A 112 -8.03 -12.73 7.62
N ARG A 113 -7.59 -13.98 7.85
CA ARG A 113 -8.50 -15.10 8.13
C ARG A 113 -8.41 -15.51 9.60
N ILE A 114 -9.57 -15.66 10.22
CA ILE A 114 -9.73 -16.02 11.62
C ILE A 114 -10.57 -17.29 11.69
N LEU A 115 -10.00 -18.39 12.21
CA LEU A 115 -10.77 -19.57 12.55
C LEU A 115 -11.45 -19.32 13.89
N ASN A 116 -12.77 -19.12 13.88
CA ASN A 116 -13.55 -18.77 15.06
C ASN A 116 -14.30 -19.99 15.62
N ARG A 117 -13.60 -20.82 16.39
CA ARG A 117 -14.14 -22.09 16.93
C ARG A 117 -13.62 -22.33 18.34
N LYS A 118 -14.28 -23.19 19.12
CA LYS A 118 -13.78 -23.59 20.45
C LYS A 118 -12.51 -24.44 20.39
N ILE A 119 -12.32 -25.19 19.31
CA ILE A 119 -11.18 -26.08 19.11
C ILE A 119 -10.55 -25.78 17.74
N ASN A 120 -9.23 -25.73 17.71
CA ASN A 120 -8.46 -25.43 16.50
C ASN A 120 -8.50 -26.59 15.49
N VAL A 121 -8.32 -26.29 14.20
CA VAL A 121 -8.28 -27.28 13.11
C VAL A 121 -6.85 -27.38 12.56
N PRO A 122 -6.18 -28.56 12.64
CA PRO A 122 -4.78 -28.69 12.25
C PRO A 122 -4.46 -28.28 10.79
N THR A 123 -5.38 -28.49 9.86
CA THR A 123 -5.22 -28.15 8.43
C THR A 123 -5.35 -26.65 8.14
N LEU A 124 -5.89 -25.86 9.07
CA LEU A 124 -6.06 -24.41 8.93
C LEU A 124 -5.03 -23.60 9.73
N ARG A 125 -4.14 -24.28 10.48
CA ARG A 125 -3.26 -23.65 11.47
C ARG A 125 -2.28 -22.62 10.91
N LEU A 126 -1.91 -22.75 9.62
CA LEU A 126 -0.91 -21.94 8.94
C LEU A 126 -1.51 -20.68 8.32
N TYR A 127 -2.74 -20.75 7.80
CA TYR A 127 -3.35 -19.66 7.02
C TYR A 127 -4.52 -18.99 7.73
N THR A 128 -4.67 -19.24 9.04
CA THR A 128 -5.68 -18.62 9.89
C THR A 128 -5.12 -18.29 11.27
N HIS A 129 -5.68 -17.26 11.89
CA HIS A 129 -5.54 -17.03 13.32
C HIS A 129 -6.69 -17.73 14.07
N PHE A 130 -6.35 -18.56 15.05
CA PHE A 130 -7.35 -19.25 15.86
C PHE A 130 -7.85 -18.33 16.99
N CYS A 131 -9.17 -18.16 17.09
CA CYS A 131 -9.83 -17.42 18.17
C CYS A 131 -10.98 -18.26 18.75
N TYR A 132 -10.92 -18.54 20.06
CA TYR A 132 -11.91 -19.36 20.76
C TYR A 132 -13.05 -18.55 21.41
N PHE A 133 -12.87 -17.24 21.54
CA PHE A 133 -13.93 -16.32 21.91
C PHE A 133 -14.89 -16.18 20.75
N GLU A 134 -16.19 -16.20 21.02
CA GLU A 134 -17.19 -15.95 19.97
C GLU A 134 -17.04 -14.51 19.46
N LEU A 135 -16.99 -14.36 18.14
CA LEU A 135 -16.88 -13.06 17.49
C LEU A 135 -18.22 -12.74 16.82
N ASP A 136 -18.73 -11.54 17.08
CA ASP A 136 -19.88 -10.97 16.38
C ASP A 136 -19.41 -10.30 15.08
N GLU A 137 -19.56 -10.99 13.94
CA GLU A 137 -19.18 -10.43 12.63
C GLU A 137 -20.06 -9.25 12.20
N GLY A 138 -21.27 -9.09 12.76
CA GLY A 138 -22.15 -7.96 12.51
C GLY A 138 -21.51 -6.67 13.03
N LYS A 139 -21.09 -6.69 14.30
CA LYS A 139 -20.35 -5.56 14.91
C LYS A 139 -19.01 -5.31 14.24
N MET A 140 -18.29 -6.36 13.86
CA MET A 140 -17.05 -6.20 13.10
C MET A 140 -17.28 -5.51 11.75
N ARG A 141 -18.39 -5.83 11.06
CA ARG A 141 -18.75 -5.21 9.78
C ARG A 141 -19.13 -3.75 9.94
N GLU A 142 -19.86 -3.42 10.99
CA GLU A 142 -20.21 -2.04 11.34
C GLU A 142 -18.95 -1.20 11.61
N ALA A 143 -18.04 -1.72 12.45
CA ALA A 143 -16.76 -1.06 12.74
C ALA A 143 -15.88 -0.90 11.49
N ALA A 144 -15.88 -1.90 10.61
CA ALA A 144 -15.16 -1.88 9.35
C ALA A 144 -15.66 -0.76 8.42
N ALA A 145 -16.96 -0.46 8.40
CA ALA A 145 -17.53 0.57 7.54
C ALA A 145 -16.94 1.95 7.81
N TYR A 146 -16.63 2.28 9.07
CA TYR A 146 -15.99 3.55 9.45
C TYR A 146 -14.55 3.71 8.93
N LEU A 147 -13.88 2.60 8.59
CA LEU A 147 -12.51 2.62 8.09
C LEU A 147 -12.43 2.77 6.57
N VAL A 148 -13.56 2.67 5.85
CA VAL A 148 -13.60 2.89 4.40
C VAL A 148 -13.50 4.40 4.11
N GLY A 149 -12.73 4.77 3.10
CA GLY A 149 -12.44 6.16 2.74
C GLY A 149 -10.98 6.56 2.99
N GLU A 150 -10.72 7.87 2.92
CA GLU A 150 -9.39 8.45 3.16
C GLU A 150 -9.27 8.93 4.60
N HIS A 151 -8.34 8.34 5.34
CA HIS A 151 -8.14 8.64 6.76
C HIS A 151 -6.67 8.70 7.10
N ASP A 152 -6.35 9.42 8.18
CA ASP A 152 -5.07 9.26 8.86
C ASP A 152 -5.10 7.96 9.68
N PHE A 153 -4.34 6.96 9.24
CA PHE A 153 -4.26 5.64 9.87
C PHE A 153 -3.13 5.53 10.90
N ARG A 154 -2.66 6.64 11.47
CA ARG A 154 -1.60 6.65 12.48
C ARG A 154 -1.88 5.73 13.66
N SER A 155 -3.11 5.70 14.17
CA SER A 155 -3.53 4.76 15.24
C SER A 155 -3.39 3.29 14.85
N PHE A 156 -3.47 3.00 13.54
CA PHE A 156 -3.39 1.66 13.01
C PHE A 156 -2.01 1.27 12.52
N CYS A 157 -0.94 2.02 12.77
CA CYS A 157 0.39 1.66 12.27
C CYS A 157 1.46 1.60 13.36
N THR A 158 2.55 0.89 13.06
CA THR A 158 3.78 1.01 13.83
C THR A 158 4.72 1.95 13.08
N LEU A 159 4.92 3.16 13.59
CA LEU A 159 5.81 4.14 12.97
C LEU A 159 7.25 3.60 12.93
N ARG A 160 7.82 3.51 11.73
CA ARG A 160 9.25 3.20 11.54
C ARG A 160 10.10 4.47 11.48
N LYS A 161 9.50 5.59 11.09
CA LYS A 161 10.12 6.92 10.99
C LYS A 161 9.12 7.98 11.47
N GLN A 162 9.63 9.09 11.97
CA GLN A 162 8.81 10.14 12.57
C GLN A 162 8.00 10.94 11.53
N ASP A 163 8.53 11.08 10.30
CA ASP A 163 7.94 11.87 9.21
C ASP A 163 7.20 11.03 8.14
N GLU A 164 6.75 9.83 8.48
CA GLU A 164 6.02 8.97 7.52
C GLU A 164 4.58 9.49 7.32
N ASP A 165 4.19 9.75 6.07
CA ASP A 165 2.80 10.05 5.73
C ASP A 165 1.91 8.83 6.02
N THR A 166 0.96 9.04 6.92
CA THR A 166 0.08 8.03 7.52
C THR A 166 -1.32 8.04 6.92
N VAL A 167 -1.59 8.93 5.96
CA VAL A 167 -2.89 8.97 5.27
C VAL A 167 -2.95 7.89 4.20
N ARG A 168 -3.98 7.05 4.24
CA ARG A 168 -4.25 6.03 3.22
C ARG A 168 -5.72 6.05 2.84
N THR A 169 -6.02 5.47 1.69
CA THR A 169 -7.39 5.31 1.20
C THR A 169 -7.73 3.83 1.20
N VAL A 170 -8.74 3.45 1.98
CA VAL A 170 -9.34 2.12 1.94
C VAL A 170 -10.55 2.19 1.01
N TYR A 171 -10.50 1.46 -0.08
CA TYR A 171 -11.60 1.42 -1.06
C TYR A 171 -12.70 0.44 -0.66
N SER A 172 -12.33 -0.65 -0.01
CA SER A 172 -13.28 -1.62 0.55
C SER A 172 -12.69 -2.33 1.75
N LEU A 173 -13.56 -2.66 2.71
CA LEU A 173 -13.25 -3.49 3.87
C LEU A 173 -14.48 -4.35 4.18
N THR A 174 -14.40 -5.64 3.92
CA THR A 174 -15.52 -6.59 4.17
C THR A 174 -15.16 -7.55 5.29
N VAL A 175 -16.20 -8.02 6.00
CA VAL A 175 -16.09 -9.03 7.04
C VAL A 175 -17.17 -10.08 6.80
N ASP A 176 -16.73 -11.28 6.45
CA ASP A 176 -17.60 -12.36 6.00
C ASP A 176 -17.22 -13.67 6.70
N ARG A 177 -18.23 -14.42 7.16
CA ARG A 177 -18.04 -15.74 7.77
C ARG A 177 -18.32 -16.82 6.73
N THR A 178 -17.39 -17.76 6.56
CA THR A 178 -17.59 -18.93 5.70
C THR A 178 -18.24 -20.08 6.48
N PRO A 179 -18.81 -21.10 5.80
CA PRO A 179 -19.37 -22.28 6.45
C PRO A 179 -18.38 -23.08 7.34
N ASP A 180 -17.08 -22.92 7.13
CA ASP A 180 -16.02 -23.59 7.91
C ASP A 180 -15.66 -22.86 9.22
N ASP A 181 -16.54 -21.97 9.71
CA ASP A 181 -16.33 -21.08 10.85
C ASP A 181 -15.10 -20.15 10.69
N VAL A 182 -14.78 -19.77 9.44
CA VAL A 182 -13.68 -18.83 9.17
C VAL A 182 -14.25 -17.45 8.88
N ILE A 183 -13.91 -16.48 9.73
CA ILE A 183 -14.16 -15.07 9.46
C ILE A 183 -13.02 -14.53 8.60
N THR A 184 -13.36 -13.94 7.46
CA THR A 184 -12.42 -13.34 6.52
C THR A 184 -12.62 -11.83 6.52
N ILE A 185 -11.57 -11.10 6.87
CA ILE A 185 -11.50 -9.64 6.74
C ILE A 185 -10.75 -9.36 5.44
N ARG A 186 -11.43 -8.86 4.41
CA ARG A 186 -10.81 -8.51 3.13
C ARG A 186 -10.72 -6.99 3.01
N ILE A 187 -9.52 -6.46 2.79
CA ILE A 187 -9.25 -5.03 2.69
C ILE A 187 -8.55 -4.69 1.38
N SER A 188 -9.09 -3.72 0.64
CA SER A 188 -8.48 -3.19 -0.58
C SER A 188 -8.24 -1.68 -0.44
N GLY A 189 -7.06 -1.21 -0.83
CA GLY A 189 -6.68 0.19 -0.65
C GLY A 189 -5.50 0.65 -1.50
N SER A 190 -5.20 1.95 -1.44
CA SER A 190 -4.09 2.58 -2.17
C SER A 190 -2.69 2.13 -1.72
N GLY A 191 -2.61 1.54 -0.53
CA GLY A 191 -1.41 1.05 0.11
C GLY A 191 -1.64 0.93 1.61
N PHE A 192 -0.75 0.21 2.30
CA PHE A 192 -0.89 -0.03 3.74
C PHE A 192 0.41 0.30 4.46
N LEU A 193 0.27 0.89 5.64
CA LEU A 193 1.39 1.18 6.54
C LEU A 193 1.91 -0.09 7.20
N TYR A 194 3.07 0.00 7.83
CA TYR A 194 3.64 -1.12 8.56
C TYR A 194 2.69 -1.59 9.69
N ASN A 195 2.43 -2.91 9.74
CA ASN A 195 1.45 -3.59 10.59
C ASN A 195 -0.03 -3.20 10.40
N MET A 196 -0.36 -2.32 9.45
CA MET A 196 -1.69 -1.71 9.37
C MET A 196 -2.85 -2.69 9.34
N VAL A 197 -2.84 -3.61 8.37
CA VAL A 197 -3.91 -4.59 8.21
C VAL A 197 -4.04 -5.50 9.45
N ARG A 198 -2.93 -5.83 10.11
CA ARG A 198 -2.91 -6.68 11.32
C ARG A 198 -3.45 -5.93 12.54
N ILE A 199 -3.21 -4.63 12.64
CA ILE A 199 -3.74 -3.80 13.73
C ILE A 199 -5.24 -3.56 13.51
N ILE A 200 -5.67 -3.33 12.27
CA ILE A 200 -7.11 -3.28 11.92
C ILE A 200 -7.78 -4.61 12.30
N ALA A 201 -7.23 -5.75 11.87
CA ALA A 201 -7.78 -7.06 12.21
C ALA A 201 -7.86 -7.28 13.72
N GLY A 202 -6.83 -6.91 14.48
CA GLY A 202 -6.83 -7.01 15.94
C GLY A 202 -7.86 -6.09 16.62
N THR A 203 -8.09 -4.91 16.07
CA THR A 203 -9.11 -3.97 16.54
C THR A 203 -10.51 -4.50 16.26
N LEU A 204 -10.76 -4.99 15.05
CA LEU A 204 -12.03 -5.62 14.69
C LEU A 204 -12.31 -6.86 15.55
N MET A 205 -11.30 -7.67 15.87
CA MET A 205 -11.48 -8.77 16.82
C MET A 205 -11.89 -8.29 18.22
N LYS A 206 -11.34 -7.17 18.72
CA LYS A 206 -11.81 -6.58 20.00
C LYS A 206 -13.28 -6.17 19.94
N VAL A 207 -13.70 -5.56 18.83
CA VAL A 207 -15.10 -5.19 18.60
C VAL A 207 -15.99 -6.44 18.55
N GLY A 208 -15.58 -7.47 17.81
CA GLY A 208 -16.29 -8.75 17.71
C GLY A 208 -16.42 -9.47 19.05
N MET A 209 -15.45 -9.32 19.96
CA MET A 209 -15.52 -9.82 21.34
C MET A 209 -16.38 -8.95 22.28
N GLY A 210 -16.93 -7.83 21.80
CA GLY A 210 -17.69 -6.87 22.62
C GLY A 210 -16.84 -6.05 23.60
N MET A 211 -15.51 -6.00 23.42
CA MET A 211 -14.60 -5.21 24.26
C MET A 211 -14.54 -3.73 23.85
N CYS A 212 -15.13 -3.39 22.72
CA CYS A 212 -15.17 -2.05 22.12
C CYS A 212 -16.42 -1.98 21.26
N ALA A 213 -17.15 -0.87 21.31
CA ALA A 213 -18.32 -0.64 20.47
C ALA A 213 -17.88 -0.23 19.06
N PRO A 214 -18.60 -0.64 17.99
CA PRO A 214 -18.26 -0.25 16.62
C PRO A 214 -18.09 1.26 16.40
N GLU A 215 -18.90 2.06 17.08
CA GLU A 215 -18.98 3.52 16.99
C GLU A 215 -17.78 4.24 17.62
N GLU A 216 -16.90 3.51 18.32
CA GLU A 216 -15.63 4.05 18.82
C GLU A 216 -14.57 4.16 17.71
N MET A 217 -14.79 3.55 16.54
CA MET A 217 -13.82 3.53 15.44
C MET A 217 -13.40 4.93 14.96
N PRO A 218 -14.31 5.90 14.75
CA PRO A 218 -13.94 7.28 14.44
C PRO A 218 -13.06 7.92 15.53
N ALA A 219 -13.34 7.66 16.80
CA ALA A 219 -12.52 8.18 17.91
C ALA A 219 -11.11 7.57 17.90
N ILE A 220 -10.98 6.28 17.56
CA ILE A 220 -9.67 5.61 17.40
C ILE A 220 -8.89 6.25 16.25
N LEU A 221 -9.52 6.53 15.10
CA LEU A 221 -8.88 7.24 14.00
C LEU A 221 -8.43 8.66 14.43
N ALA A 222 -9.31 9.42 15.05
CA ALA A 222 -9.06 10.78 15.50
C ALA A 222 -7.95 10.88 16.57
N ALA A 223 -7.80 9.85 17.41
CA ALA A 223 -6.78 9.81 18.46
C ALA A 223 -5.34 9.85 17.93
N ARG A 224 -5.11 9.32 16.71
CA ARG A 224 -3.78 9.23 16.08
C ARG A 224 -2.70 8.65 16.98
N ASP A 225 -3.12 7.74 17.84
CA ASP A 225 -2.30 7.07 18.83
C ASP A 225 -2.43 5.56 18.63
N ARG A 226 -1.29 4.92 18.44
CA ARG A 226 -1.22 3.46 18.31
C ARG A 226 -1.84 2.77 19.52
N GLN A 227 -1.79 3.35 20.72
CA GLN A 227 -2.36 2.74 21.92
C GLN A 227 -3.89 2.70 21.92
N ALA A 228 -4.55 3.56 21.13
CA ALA A 228 -6.01 3.56 21.00
C ALA A 228 -6.54 2.34 20.23
N ALA A 229 -5.75 1.81 19.30
CA ALA A 229 -6.13 0.65 18.49
C ALA A 229 -5.87 -0.69 19.20
N GLY A 230 -6.48 -1.76 18.67
CA GLY A 230 -6.29 -3.12 19.16
C GLY A 230 -4.85 -3.67 19.04
N PRO A 231 -4.59 -4.87 19.58
CA PRO A 231 -3.29 -5.51 19.46
C PRO A 231 -2.95 -5.79 17.99
N THR A 232 -1.67 -5.91 17.67
CA THR A 232 -1.27 -6.35 16.33
C THR A 232 -1.57 -7.84 16.18
N ALA A 233 -2.50 -8.21 15.30
CA ALA A 233 -2.87 -9.61 15.09
C ALA A 233 -1.69 -10.45 14.56
N PRO A 234 -1.63 -11.79 14.83
CA PRO A 234 -0.54 -12.63 14.34
C PRO A 234 -0.40 -12.66 12.81
N ALA A 235 0.83 -12.75 12.30
CA ALA A 235 1.14 -12.66 10.86
C ALA A 235 0.49 -13.77 10.01
N LYS A 236 0.42 -15.00 10.55
CA LYS A 236 -0.10 -16.19 9.87
C LYS A 236 -1.55 -16.13 9.38
N GLY A 237 -2.33 -15.17 9.91
CA GLY A 237 -3.69 -14.93 9.43
C GLY A 237 -3.72 -14.07 8.16
N LEU A 238 -2.64 -13.36 7.84
CA LEU A 238 -2.57 -12.35 6.80
C LEU A 238 -1.99 -12.92 5.49
N THR A 239 -2.69 -12.65 4.40
CA THR A 239 -2.25 -12.96 3.04
C THR A 239 -2.40 -11.73 2.14
N LEU A 240 -1.33 -11.35 1.44
CA LEU A 240 -1.44 -10.43 0.30
C LEU A 240 -2.09 -11.17 -0.86
N VAL A 241 -3.36 -10.90 -1.14
CA VAL A 241 -4.12 -11.59 -2.21
C VAL A 241 -3.60 -11.17 -3.58
N GLY A 242 -3.38 -9.87 -3.77
CA GLY A 242 -2.93 -9.37 -5.06
C GLY A 242 -2.68 -7.88 -5.09
N MET A 243 -2.12 -7.47 -6.22
CA MET A 243 -1.77 -6.09 -6.54
C MET A 243 -2.27 -5.78 -7.96
N GLU A 244 -3.22 -4.86 -8.06
CA GLU A 244 -3.81 -4.44 -9.32
C GLU A 244 -3.23 -3.10 -9.71
N TYR A 245 -2.46 -3.08 -10.79
CA TYR A 245 -1.83 -1.85 -11.30
C TYR A 245 -2.78 -1.14 -12.25
N GLU A 246 -2.85 0.18 -12.08
CA GLU A 246 -3.60 1.05 -12.98
C GLU A 246 -2.98 1.02 -14.39
N LYS A 247 -3.81 0.77 -15.40
CA LYS A 247 -3.39 0.71 -16.82
C LYS A 247 -3.48 2.07 -17.51
N GLU A 248 -4.50 2.85 -17.14
CA GLU A 248 -4.77 4.19 -17.65
C GLU A 248 -4.92 5.14 -16.47
N LEU A 249 -4.27 6.28 -16.54
CA LEU A 249 -4.32 7.27 -15.48
C LEU A 249 -5.76 7.81 -15.36
N ARG A 250 -6.34 7.74 -14.16
CA ARG A 250 -7.64 8.37 -13.91
C ARG A 250 -7.51 9.88 -14.15
N PRO A 251 -8.43 10.51 -14.91
CA PRO A 251 -8.35 11.95 -15.17
C PRO A 251 -8.53 12.78 -13.90
N GLU A 252 -9.23 12.24 -12.90
CA GLU A 252 -9.53 12.96 -11.67
C GLU A 252 -9.35 12.06 -10.44
N ILE A 253 -8.84 12.63 -9.35
CA ILE A 253 -8.77 12.02 -8.02
C ILE A 253 -9.48 12.94 -7.03
N ARG A 254 -10.33 12.36 -6.19
CA ARG A 254 -11.01 13.07 -5.10
C ARG A 254 -10.63 12.44 -3.77
N GLY A 255 -10.41 13.27 -2.76
CA GLY A 255 -10.24 12.84 -1.38
C GLY A 255 -11.07 13.73 -0.47
N SER A 256 -11.83 13.12 0.44
CA SER A 256 -12.71 13.84 1.37
C SER A 256 -12.88 13.06 2.66
N ASN A 257 -12.82 13.78 3.79
CA ASN A 257 -13.15 13.31 5.12
C ASN A 257 -13.55 14.49 6.02
N GLU A 258 -13.60 14.32 7.33
CA GLU A 258 -13.95 15.40 8.27
C GLU A 258 -12.95 16.56 8.32
N ASP A 259 -11.69 16.32 7.94
CA ASP A 259 -10.60 17.28 8.08
C ASP A 259 -10.25 18.00 6.75
N TRP A 260 -10.51 17.36 5.60
CA TRP A 260 -10.22 17.94 4.28
C TRP A 260 -11.14 17.42 3.16
N GLU A 261 -11.16 18.17 2.06
CA GLU A 261 -11.82 17.87 0.80
C GLU A 261 -11.03 18.51 -0.34
N TYR A 262 -10.67 17.71 -1.35
CA TYR A 262 -9.93 18.18 -2.52
C TYR A 262 -10.29 17.41 -3.79
N VAL A 263 -9.99 18.05 -4.92
CA VAL A 263 -10.05 17.47 -6.25
C VAL A 263 -8.71 17.70 -6.96
N LEU A 264 -8.13 16.64 -7.50
CA LEU A 264 -6.95 16.69 -8.36
C LEU A 264 -7.35 16.28 -9.78
N ASP A 265 -7.40 17.25 -10.69
CA ASP A 265 -7.50 17.01 -12.13
C ASP A 265 -6.08 16.79 -12.69
N GLN A 266 -5.88 15.63 -13.29
CA GLN A 266 -4.63 15.20 -13.90
C GLN A 266 -4.86 14.70 -15.34
N SER A 267 -5.98 15.08 -15.97
CA SER A 267 -6.31 14.77 -17.37
C SER A 267 -5.22 15.26 -18.34
N GLN A 268 -4.57 16.38 -18.00
CA GLN A 268 -3.49 16.99 -18.79
C GLN A 268 -2.08 16.56 -18.36
N ALA A 269 -1.96 15.65 -17.38
CA ALA A 269 -0.67 15.31 -16.79
C ALA A 269 0.23 14.55 -17.78
N ALA A 270 -0.33 13.60 -18.52
CA ALA A 270 0.44 12.79 -19.47
C ALA A 270 0.85 13.58 -20.74
N GLU A 271 -0.01 14.46 -21.24
CA GLU A 271 0.20 15.15 -22.52
C GLU A 271 0.90 16.51 -22.37
N LEU A 272 0.50 17.30 -21.37
CA LEU A 272 0.97 18.69 -21.19
C LEU A 272 1.83 18.87 -19.94
N GLY A 273 1.97 17.81 -19.12
CA GLY A 273 2.69 17.85 -17.85
C GLY A 273 2.00 18.72 -16.80
N ASN A 274 0.69 18.96 -16.91
CA ASN A 274 -0.05 19.83 -16.00
C ASN A 274 -1.07 19.06 -15.17
N ALA A 275 -1.19 19.39 -13.88
CA ALA A 275 -2.29 18.98 -13.03
C ALA A 275 -2.82 20.16 -12.22
N TYR A 276 -4.09 20.10 -11.81
CA TYR A 276 -4.79 21.15 -11.10
C TYR A 276 -5.39 20.58 -9.83
N LEU A 277 -4.90 21.04 -8.69
CA LEU A 277 -5.39 20.69 -7.36
C LEU A 277 -6.29 21.81 -6.85
N THR A 278 -7.55 21.49 -6.57
CA THR A 278 -8.46 22.37 -5.84
C THR A 278 -8.63 21.84 -4.43
N VAL A 279 -8.24 22.63 -3.44
CA VAL A 279 -8.53 22.39 -2.02
C VAL A 279 -9.83 23.13 -1.70
N GLU A 280 -10.93 22.38 -1.59
CA GLU A 280 -12.25 22.92 -1.29
C GLU A 280 -12.36 23.27 0.20
N ARG A 281 -11.82 22.38 1.04
CA ARG A 281 -11.76 22.54 2.50
C ARG A 281 -10.57 21.79 3.06
N CYS A 282 -9.86 22.37 4.01
CA CYS A 282 -8.80 21.74 4.76
C CYS A 282 -8.60 22.49 6.08
N ARG A 283 -8.55 21.78 7.21
CA ARG A 283 -8.06 22.41 8.44
C ARG A 283 -6.58 22.77 8.26
N GLU A 284 -6.21 23.97 8.69
CA GLU A 284 -4.89 24.57 8.48
C GLU A 284 -3.74 23.61 8.85
N GLU A 285 -3.90 22.89 9.96
CA GLU A 285 -2.94 21.91 10.48
C GLU A 285 -2.65 20.73 9.51
N TYR A 286 -3.56 20.38 8.58
CA TYR A 286 -3.33 19.33 7.58
C TYR A 286 -2.85 19.86 6.24
N LEU A 287 -3.03 21.15 5.97
CA LEU A 287 -2.82 21.72 4.64
C LEU A 287 -1.44 21.39 4.09
N TYR A 288 -0.39 21.50 4.92
CA TYR A 288 0.96 21.15 4.51
C TYR A 288 1.10 19.68 4.07
N SER A 289 0.55 18.76 4.87
CA SER A 289 0.64 17.32 4.60
C SER A 289 -0.22 16.91 3.39
N LEU A 290 -1.41 17.50 3.26
CA LEU A 290 -2.31 17.32 2.13
C LEU A 290 -1.62 17.73 0.83
N LEU A 291 -1.12 18.97 0.76
CA LEU A 291 -0.44 19.49 -0.42
C LEU A 291 0.78 18.64 -0.76
N SER A 292 1.66 18.38 0.22
CA SER A 292 2.85 17.56 0.00
C SER A 292 2.51 16.18 -0.58
N ARG A 293 1.45 15.53 -0.06
CA ARG A 293 0.98 14.21 -0.51
C ARG A 293 0.41 14.25 -1.92
N VAL A 294 -0.55 15.13 -2.17
CA VAL A 294 -1.31 15.17 -3.43
C VAL A 294 -0.45 15.70 -4.58
N ILE A 295 0.41 16.70 -4.33
CA ILE A 295 1.39 17.19 -5.33
C ILE A 295 2.39 16.09 -5.69
N HIS A 296 2.90 15.36 -4.69
CA HIS A 296 3.82 14.25 -4.95
C HIS A 296 3.14 13.14 -5.78
N GLN A 297 1.87 12.85 -5.52
CA GLN A 297 1.08 11.92 -6.32
C GLN A 297 0.91 12.40 -7.77
N ALA A 298 0.53 13.66 -7.99
CA ALA A 298 0.40 14.24 -9.33
C ALA A 298 1.72 14.17 -10.10
N SER A 299 2.83 14.51 -9.44
CA SER A 299 4.17 14.44 -10.03
C SER A 299 4.58 13.01 -10.40
N ARG A 300 4.28 12.03 -9.54
CA ARG A 300 4.48 10.61 -9.85
C ARG A 300 3.66 10.16 -11.06
N ASN A 301 2.48 10.74 -11.24
CA ASN A 301 1.57 10.46 -12.35
C ASN A 301 1.93 11.21 -13.65
N GLY A 302 3.05 11.95 -13.67
CA GLY A 302 3.59 12.58 -14.87
C GLY A 302 3.45 14.11 -14.90
N ALA A 303 2.82 14.73 -13.91
CA ALA A 303 2.73 16.20 -13.87
C ALA A 303 4.11 16.82 -13.62
N ALA A 304 4.57 17.66 -14.55
CA ALA A 304 5.72 18.53 -14.37
C ALA A 304 5.37 19.78 -13.55
N ARG A 305 4.12 20.24 -13.65
CA ARG A 305 3.57 21.41 -12.97
C ARG A 305 2.26 21.05 -12.29
N VAL A 306 2.09 21.50 -11.06
CA VAL A 306 0.83 21.40 -10.32
C VAL A 306 0.36 22.81 -9.97
N PHE A 307 -0.83 23.17 -10.44
CA PHE A 307 -1.51 24.41 -10.11
C PHE A 307 -2.43 24.19 -8.92
N VAL A 308 -2.44 25.10 -7.96
CA VAL A 308 -3.22 24.93 -6.72
C VAL A 308 -4.20 26.08 -6.54
N ALA A 309 -5.47 25.72 -6.38
CA ALA A 309 -6.54 26.61 -5.94
C ALA A 309 -6.88 26.27 -4.49
N ASP A 310 -6.81 27.26 -3.59
CA ASP A 310 -7.22 27.12 -2.20
C ASP A 310 -8.42 28.04 -1.95
N ARG A 311 -9.59 27.44 -1.72
CA ARG A 311 -10.84 28.17 -1.50
C ARG A 311 -10.90 28.88 -0.15
N GLN A 312 -10.05 28.51 0.81
CA GLN A 312 -10.01 29.09 2.14
C GLN A 312 -8.93 30.17 2.30
N GLY A 313 -8.00 30.29 1.33
CA GLY A 313 -7.06 31.42 1.24
C GLY A 313 -5.86 31.35 2.20
N TRP A 314 -5.43 30.16 2.59
CA TRP A 314 -4.26 29.92 3.44
C TRP A 314 -2.92 30.05 2.70
N LEU A 315 -2.92 29.88 1.38
CA LEU A 315 -1.68 29.84 0.59
C LEU A 315 -1.09 31.22 0.31
N ALA A 316 0.23 31.31 0.38
CA ALA A 316 1.02 32.50 0.09
C ALA A 316 2.29 32.16 -0.71
N ALA A 317 2.78 33.14 -1.48
CA ALA A 317 3.97 33.00 -2.32
C ALA A 317 5.21 32.63 -1.50
N GLY A 318 6.08 31.77 -2.05
CA GLY A 318 7.34 31.38 -1.42
C GLY A 318 7.24 30.29 -0.35
N GLN A 319 6.02 29.88 0.03
CA GLN A 319 5.84 28.71 0.89
C GLN A 319 6.32 27.44 0.18
N SER A 320 6.90 26.52 0.96
CA SER A 320 7.48 25.28 0.45
C SER A 320 6.76 24.08 1.05
N TYR A 321 6.51 23.06 0.23
CA TYR A 321 5.81 21.84 0.60
C TYR A 321 6.63 20.64 0.13
N GLY A 322 7.40 20.04 1.04
CA GLY A 322 8.40 19.03 0.70
C GLY A 322 9.48 19.58 -0.24
N ARG A 323 9.54 19.07 -1.48
CA ARG A 323 10.52 19.49 -2.50
C ARG A 323 9.98 20.54 -3.48
N TYR A 324 8.77 21.04 -3.25
CA TYR A 324 8.08 21.95 -4.15
C TYR A 324 7.98 23.35 -3.53
N VAL A 325 8.09 24.40 -4.34
CA VAL A 325 7.92 25.81 -3.91
C VAL A 325 6.74 26.43 -4.63
N LEU A 326 5.85 27.11 -3.90
CA LEU A 326 4.76 27.89 -4.48
C LEU A 326 5.31 29.18 -5.10
N GLU A 327 5.07 29.34 -6.39
CA GLU A 327 5.27 30.56 -7.15
C GLU A 327 3.92 31.13 -7.56
N THR A 328 3.84 32.44 -7.69
CA THR A 328 2.70 33.10 -8.33
C THR A 328 2.70 32.76 -9.82
N ALA A 329 1.54 32.40 -10.38
CA ALA A 329 1.38 32.09 -11.79
C ALA A 329 0.20 32.83 -12.40
N GLU A 330 0.39 33.29 -13.64
CA GLU A 330 -0.69 33.68 -14.57
C GLU A 330 -1.36 32.39 -15.09
N GLY A 331 -2.07 31.68 -14.21
CA GLY A 331 -2.91 30.53 -14.52
C GLY A 331 -4.36 30.94 -14.82
N PRO A 332 -5.27 29.99 -15.10
CA PRO A 332 -6.70 30.30 -15.19
C PRO A 332 -7.16 30.99 -13.89
N ASP A 333 -8.09 31.95 -14.00
CA ASP A 333 -8.43 33.01 -13.03
C ASP A 333 -8.68 32.59 -11.55
N ASN A 334 -8.74 31.28 -11.25
CA ASN A 334 -8.98 30.71 -9.92
C ASN A 334 -7.83 29.85 -9.35
N ALA A 335 -6.66 29.75 -10.00
CA ALA A 335 -5.50 28.98 -9.50
C ALA A 335 -4.20 29.81 -9.58
N PRO A 336 -4.01 30.80 -8.67
CA PRO A 336 -2.92 31.76 -8.75
C PRO A 336 -1.55 31.17 -8.37
N TRP A 337 -1.51 29.91 -7.92
CA TRP A 337 -0.31 29.27 -7.44
C TRP A 337 0.16 28.16 -8.36
N ARG A 338 1.44 28.19 -8.73
CA ARG A 338 2.13 27.11 -9.44
C ARG A 338 3.24 26.59 -8.55
N LEU A 339 3.33 25.28 -8.42
CA LEU A 339 4.49 24.66 -7.79
C LEU A 339 5.52 24.19 -8.82
N VAL A 340 6.76 24.60 -8.58
CA VAL A 340 7.93 24.12 -9.31
C VAL A 340 8.74 23.21 -8.38
N ALA A 341 9.14 22.05 -8.87
CA ALA A 341 10.07 21.21 -8.13
C ALA A 341 11.39 21.98 -7.95
N ARG A 342 11.93 22.05 -6.72
CA ARG A 342 13.27 22.62 -6.52
C ARG A 342 14.25 21.80 -7.35
N ASP A 343 15.01 22.47 -8.22
CA ASP A 343 16.16 21.87 -8.88
C ASP A 343 17.17 21.44 -7.82
N THR A 344 17.12 20.17 -7.40
CA THR A 344 18.26 19.51 -6.77
C THR A 344 19.02 18.77 -7.85
N PHE A 345 19.71 19.50 -8.72
CA PHE A 345 20.91 18.97 -9.36
C PHE A 345 22.03 19.00 -8.31
N SER A 346 22.18 17.90 -7.58
CA SER A 346 23.48 17.46 -7.10
C SER A 346 23.51 15.94 -7.16
N SER A 347 24.25 15.46 -8.13
CA SER A 347 24.82 14.13 -8.19
C SER A 347 25.52 13.78 -6.87
N ALA A 348 24.92 12.92 -6.07
CA ALA A 348 25.63 12.09 -5.13
C ALA A 348 24.89 10.76 -5.06
N GLY A 349 25.39 9.77 -5.81
CA GLY A 349 24.98 8.40 -5.65
C GLY A 349 25.31 7.92 -4.25
N ASN A 350 24.45 7.04 -3.71
CA ASN A 350 24.86 5.84 -2.99
C ASN A 350 23.63 4.95 -2.69
N PRO A 351 23.87 3.67 -2.40
CA PRO A 351 23.29 2.51 -3.11
C PRO A 351 21.86 2.12 -2.72
#